data_AF-A0A315XJN6-F1
#
_entry.id   AF-A0A315XJN6-F1
#
_cell.length_a   1.000
_cell.length_b   1.000
_cell.length_c   1.000
_cell.angle_alpha   90.00
_cell.angle_beta   90.00
_cell.angle_gamma   90.00
#
_symmetry.space_group_name_H-M   'P 1'
#
loop_
_entity.id
_entity.type
_entity.pdbx_description
1 polymer ?
#
loop_
_entity_poly.entity_id
_entity_poly.type
_entity_poly.pdbx_seq_one_letter_code
_entity_poly.pdbx_strand_id
1 'polypeptide(L)'
;MQDELKKVLKIDETREYEFRNIYGFTFAFMRKIVYLDNRLTFSEIKPVGIIYEENGEYYLAPLDKVVDITAVVKEFVKGESFR
;
A
#
# COMPACT_ATOMS: atom_id res chain seq x y z
N MET A 1 -9.96 -0.14 23.81
CA MET A 1 -9.21 1.04 24.30
C MET A 1 -8.58 1.87 23.17
N GLN A 2 -7.73 1.30 22.28
CA GLN A 2 -7.20 2.05 21.12
C GLN A 2 -8.30 2.51 20.14
N ASP A 3 -9.30 1.68 19.86
CA ASP A 3 -10.38 2.01 18.91
C ASP A 3 -11.37 3.08 19.41
N GLU A 4 -11.54 3.20 20.74
CA GLU A 4 -12.39 4.26 21.33
C GLU A 4 -11.68 5.61 21.30
N LEU A 5 -10.36 5.65 21.53
CA LEU A 5 -9.57 6.89 21.44
C LEU A 5 -9.56 7.48 20.02
N LYS A 6 -9.45 6.62 19.00
CA LYS A 6 -9.48 7.04 17.59
C LYS A 6 -10.80 7.72 17.22
N LYS A 7 -11.93 7.25 17.77
CA LYS A 7 -13.25 7.86 17.55
C LYS A 7 -13.40 9.21 18.21
N VAL A 8 -12.87 9.39 19.42
CA VAL A 8 -12.90 10.69 20.13
C VAL A 8 -12.03 11.73 19.42
N LEU A 9 -10.88 11.31 18.87
CA LEU A 9 -9.93 12.18 18.17
C LEU A 9 -10.20 12.32 16.66
N LYS A 10 -11.25 11.69 16.13
CA LYS A 10 -11.59 11.65 14.68
C LYS A 10 -10.37 11.37 13.80
N ILE A 11 -9.63 10.32 14.13
CA ILE A 11 -8.49 9.88 13.34
C ILE A 11 -9.00 9.05 12.16
N ASP A 12 -8.77 9.54 10.95
CA ASP A 12 -8.98 8.77 9.71
C ASP A 12 -7.62 8.37 9.14
N GLU A 13 -7.43 7.09 8.82
CA GLU A 13 -6.18 6.57 8.25
C GLU A 13 -6.49 5.87 6.93
N THR A 14 -5.99 6.44 5.85
CA THR A 14 -6.05 5.86 4.51
C THR A 14 -4.73 5.20 4.18
N ARG A 15 -4.78 3.95 3.72
CA ARG A 15 -3.64 3.21 3.17
C ARG A 15 -3.97 2.78 1.75
N GLU A 16 -3.11 3.13 0.82
CA GLU A 16 -3.27 2.82 -0.60
C GLU A 16 -1.95 2.27 -1.14
N TYR A 17 -2.04 1.30 -2.06
CA TYR A 17 -0.88 0.84 -2.81
C TYR A 17 -0.86 1.46 -4.21
N GLU A 18 0.28 2.04 -4.58
CA GLU A 18 0.54 2.55 -5.92
C GLU A 18 1.57 1.66 -6.62
N PHE A 19 1.30 1.34 -7.88
CA PHE A 19 2.17 0.48 -8.70
C PHE A 19 2.72 1.27 -9.88
N ARG A 20 4.04 1.23 -10.08
CA ARG A 20 4.71 1.92 -11.20
C ARG A 20 5.63 0.98 -11.95
N ASN A 21 5.45 0.87 -13.26
CA ASN A 21 6.39 0.16 -14.12
C ASN A 21 7.55 1.10 -14.49
N ILE A 22 8.77 0.69 -14.17
CA ILE A 22 10.00 1.43 -14.44
C ILE A 22 11.03 0.44 -15.00
N TYR A 23 11.44 0.62 -16.25
CA TYR A 23 12.41 -0.23 -16.94
C TYR A 23 12.11 -1.74 -16.85
N GLY A 24 10.83 -2.13 -16.96
CA GLY A 24 10.42 -3.54 -16.92
C GLY A 24 10.20 -4.11 -15.53
N PHE A 25 10.42 -3.34 -14.47
CA PHE A 25 10.12 -3.73 -13.09
C PHE A 25 8.89 -2.98 -12.58
N THR A 26 7.99 -3.68 -11.90
CA THR A 26 6.84 -3.06 -11.25
C THR A 26 7.18 -2.75 -9.80
N PHE A 27 7.35 -1.48 -9.46
CA PHE A 27 7.59 -1.05 -8.09
C PHE A 27 6.25 -0.82 -7.38
N ALA A 28 6.12 -1.42 -6.19
CA ALA A 28 5.01 -1.20 -5.29
C ALA A 28 5.40 -0.16 -4.23
N PHE A 29 4.54 0.83 -4.04
CA PHE A 29 4.66 1.86 -3.01
C PHE A 29 3.43 1.83 -2.13
N MET A 30 3.60 2.09 -0.83
CA MET A 30 2.47 2.32 0.06
C MET A 30 2.41 3.80 0.41
N ARG A 31 1.23 4.37 0.20
CA ARG A 31 0.88 5.70 0.66
C ARG A 31 0.04 5.58 1.92
N LYS A 32 0.48 6.23 3.00
CA LYS A 32 -0.26 6.37 4.24
C LYS A 32 -0.63 7.83 4.44
N ILE A 33 -1.90 8.11 4.62
CA ILE A 33 -2.43 9.45 4.92
C ILE A 33 -3.20 9.36 6.24
N VAL A 34 -2.90 10.25 7.18
CA VAL A 34 -3.60 10.34 8.45
C VAL A 34 -4.20 11.73 8.60
N TYR A 35 -5.51 11.76 8.78
CA TYR A 35 -6.28 12.94 9.12
C TYR A 35 -6.63 12.92 10.61
N LEU A 36 -6.54 14.09 11.24
CA LEU A 36 -7.02 14.35 12.59
C LEU A 36 -7.99 15.52 12.49
N ASP A 37 -9.25 15.35 12.89
CA ASP A 37 -10.28 16.39 12.76
C ASP A 37 -10.35 17.00 11.34
N ASN A 38 -10.36 16.13 10.30
CA ASN A 38 -10.35 16.51 8.88
C ASN A 38 -9.13 17.33 8.42
N ARG A 39 -8.07 17.44 9.24
CA ARG A 39 -6.82 18.09 8.86
C ARG A 39 -5.75 17.04 8.58
N LEU A 40 -5.09 17.18 7.43
CA LEU A 40 -3.94 16.35 7.09
C LEU A 40 -2.85 16.55 8.15
N THR A 41 -2.56 15.50 8.90
CA THR A 41 -1.57 15.52 9.99
C THR A 41 -0.30 14.81 9.60
N PHE A 42 -0.42 13.73 8.81
CA PHE A 42 0.72 12.94 8.37
C PHE A 42 0.45 12.37 6.99
N SER A 43 1.48 12.41 6.13
CA SER A 43 1.48 11.73 4.84
C SER A 43 2.84 11.10 4.64
N GLU A 44 2.86 9.85 4.19
CA GLU A 44 4.08 9.09 3.94
C GLU A 44 3.92 8.29 2.66
N ILE A 45 4.97 8.27 1.85
CA ILE A 45 5.10 7.35 0.72
C ILE A 45 6.35 6.54 0.98
N LYS A 46 6.23 5.22 0.96
CA LYS A 46 7.34 4.31 1.22
C LYS A 46 7.41 3.20 0.19
N PRO A 47 8.63 2.86 -0.27
CA PRO A 47 8.81 1.73 -1.15
C PRO A 47 8.50 0.44 -0.39
N VAL A 48 7.70 -0.42 -1.01
CA VAL A 48 7.23 -1.67 -0.41
C VAL A 48 7.99 -2.86 -0.99
N GLY A 49 8.22 -2.85 -2.30
CA GLY A 49 8.89 -3.95 -2.97
C GLY A 49 8.77 -3.86 -4.47
N ILE A 50 9.24 -4.92 -5.13
CA ILE A 50 9.16 -5.09 -6.57
C ILE A 50 8.23 -6.27 -6.86
N ILE A 51 7.21 -6.03 -7.66
CA ILE A 51 6.35 -7.09 -8.21
C ILE A 51 7.01 -7.63 -9.47
N TYR A 52 7.06 -8.96 -9.55
CA TYR A 52 7.56 -9.70 -10.70
C TYR A 52 6.62 -10.88 -11.00
N GLU A 53 6.68 -11.34 -12.24
CA GLU A 53 5.94 -12.51 -12.70
C GLU A 53 6.92 -13.69 -12.85
N GLU A 54 6.54 -14.84 -12.33
CA GLU A 54 7.27 -16.10 -12.50
C GLU A 54 6.24 -17.22 -12.72
N ASN A 55 6.41 -18.02 -13.78
CA ASN A 55 5.51 -19.12 -14.12
C ASN A 55 4.01 -18.74 -14.25
N GLY A 56 3.70 -17.52 -14.67
CA GLY A 56 2.32 -17.02 -14.81
C GLY A 56 1.66 -16.58 -13.50
N GLU A 57 2.43 -16.51 -12.41
CA GLU A 57 1.99 -16.00 -11.12
C GLU A 57 2.75 -14.73 -10.73
N TYR A 58 2.07 -13.82 -10.03
CA TYR A 58 2.68 -12.58 -9.53
C TYR A 58 3.17 -12.76 -8.10
N TYR A 59 4.40 -12.29 -7.87
CA TYR A 59 5.06 -12.30 -6.58
C TYR A 59 5.54 -10.90 -6.23
N LEU A 60 5.83 -10.66 -4.95
CA LEU A 60 6.45 -9.43 -4.47
C LEU A 60 7.76 -9.78 -3.78
N ALA A 61 8.84 -9.14 -4.22
CA ALA A 61 10.11 -9.07 -3.52
C ALA A 61 10.06 -7.89 -2.54
N PRO A 62 9.83 -8.11 -1.23
CA PRO A 62 9.63 -7.03 -0.28
C PRO A 62 10.95 -6.33 0.07
N LEU A 63 10.89 -5.01 0.20
CA LEU A 63 11.98 -4.20 0.76
C LEU A 63 11.86 -4.02 2.27
N ASP A 64 10.66 -4.25 2.83
CA ASP A 64 10.35 -4.16 4.26
C ASP A 64 9.61 -5.42 4.73
N LYS A 65 9.99 -5.95 5.90
CA LYS A 65 9.42 -7.17 6.51
C LYS A 65 8.02 -6.96 7.10
N VAL A 66 7.59 -5.71 7.29
CA VAL A 66 6.30 -5.38 7.95
C VAL A 66 5.13 -5.37 6.95
N VAL A 67 5.39 -5.61 5.66
CA VAL A 67 4.39 -5.52 4.60
C VAL A 67 3.58 -6.82 4.48
N ASP A 68 2.26 -6.68 4.40
CA ASP A 68 1.37 -7.77 3.97
C ASP A 68 1.49 -8.01 2.46
N ILE A 69 2.38 -8.93 2.10
CA ILE A 69 2.70 -9.32 0.72
C ILE A 69 1.43 -9.72 -0.05
N THR A 70 0.55 -10.50 0.58
CA THR A 70 -0.65 -11.03 -0.06
C THR A 70 -1.64 -9.92 -0.41
N ALA A 71 -1.79 -8.92 0.46
CA ALA A 71 -2.64 -7.76 0.17
C ALA A 71 -2.12 -6.96 -1.03
N VAL A 72 -0.81 -6.71 -1.09
CA VAL A 72 -0.18 -5.93 -2.17
C VAL A 72 -0.35 -6.60 -3.53
N VAL A 73 -0.05 -7.89 -3.63
CA VAL A 73 -0.20 -8.64 -4.89
C VAL A 73 -1.65 -8.69 -5.34
N LYS A 74 -2.60 -8.88 -4.42
CA LYS A 74 -4.03 -8.88 -4.74
C LYS A 74 -4.51 -7.53 -5.30
N GLU A 75 -4.05 -6.42 -4.74
CA GLU A 75 -4.39 -5.10 -5.26
C GLU A 75 -3.80 -4.86 -6.65
N PHE A 76 -2.57 -5.32 -6.88
CA PHE A 76 -1.93 -5.23 -8.19
C PHE A 76 -2.71 -6.01 -9.27
N VAL A 77 -3.03 -7.28 -9.00
CA VAL A 77 -3.78 -8.14 -9.94
C VAL A 77 -5.16 -7.57 -10.24
N LYS A 78 -5.84 -7.01 -9.22
CA LYS A 78 -7.10 -6.30 -9.45
C LYS A 78 -6.91 -5.14 -10.42
N GLY A 79 -5.90 -4.29 -10.21
CA GLY A 79 -5.61 -3.15 -11.08
C GLY A 79 -5.31 -3.54 -12.53
N GLU A 80 -4.57 -4.62 -12.75
CA GLU A 80 -4.29 -5.15 -14.09
C GLU A 80 -5.53 -5.77 -14.76
N SER A 81 -6.44 -6.38 -13.98
CA SER A 81 -7.69 -6.95 -14.51
C SER A 81 -8.65 -5.90 -15.10
N PHE A 82 -8.45 -4.62 -14.78
CA PHE A 82 -9.24 -3.49 -15.29
C PHE A 82 -8.56 -2.76 -16.45
N ARG A 83 -7.41 -3.25 -16.95
CA ARG A 83 -6.74 -2.77 -18.16
C ARG A 83 -7.02 -3.67 -19.35
#